data_AF-A0A3N6M3G8-F1
#
_entry.id   AF-A0A3N6M3G8-F1
#
_cell.length_a   1.000
_cell.length_b   1.000
_cell.length_c   1.000
_cell.angle_alpha   90.00
_cell.angle_beta   90.00
_cell.angle_gamma   90.00
#
_symmetry.space_group_name_H-M   'P 1'
#
loop_
_entity.id
_entity.type
_entity.pdbx_description
1 polymer ?
#
loop_
_entity_poly.entity_id
_entity_poly.type
_entity_poly.pdbx_seq_one_letter_code
_entity_poly.pdbx_strand_id
1 'polypeptide(L)'
;MTSTSTASGPELLEERSIGGILVHLLGLLTGFLGPAIVYAVSDDEYTRTNARHALNWHVTVLALMIVSFVTFFLGADELTVGGEQTELSLLPAPLDTVFAIAGVLLLIVFMLAILLTFVYAVVATLKAVFGSIWTYPGAIDVVKRYR
;
A
#
# COMPACT_ATOMS: atom_id res chain seq x y z
N MET A 1 -22.65 13.03 34.18
CA MET A 1 -22.79 14.14 33.22
C MET A 1 -21.62 14.06 32.26
N THR A 2 -21.85 13.61 31.03
CA THR A 2 -20.85 13.56 29.97
C THR A 2 -20.67 14.98 29.43
N SER A 3 -19.50 15.58 29.65
CA SER A 3 -19.14 16.87 29.06
C SER A 3 -18.94 16.68 27.56
N THR A 4 -19.95 17.03 26.77
CA THR A 4 -19.84 17.18 25.32
C THR A 4 -18.81 18.27 25.04
N SER A 5 -17.64 17.89 24.54
CA SER A 5 -16.60 18.83 24.12
C SER A 5 -17.18 19.77 23.05
N THR A 6 -17.21 21.06 23.33
CA THR A 6 -17.59 22.13 22.38
C THR A 6 -16.35 22.59 21.62
N ALA A 7 -15.57 21.66 21.06
CA ALA A 7 -14.42 22.01 20.25
C ALA A 7 -14.89 22.86 19.06
N SER A 8 -14.26 24.01 18.88
CA SER A 8 -14.55 24.91 17.77
C SER A 8 -14.09 24.29 16.45
N GLY A 9 -14.71 24.68 15.33
CA GLY A 9 -14.35 24.14 14.00
C GLY A 9 -12.83 24.13 13.70
N PRO A 10 -12.07 25.20 14.01
CA PRO A 10 -10.62 25.21 13.88
C PRO A 10 -9.89 24.18 14.73
N GLU A 11 -10.29 23.97 15.99
CA GLU A 11 -9.69 22.95 16.87
C GLU A 11 -9.90 21.52 16.34
N LEU A 12 -11.08 21.24 15.75
CA LEU A 12 -11.33 19.94 15.12
C LEU A 12 -10.43 19.67 13.90
N LEU A 13 -9.98 20.72 13.20
CA LEU A 13 -9.03 20.60 12.10
C LEU A 13 -7.59 20.41 12.57
N GLU A 14 -7.23 20.94 13.74
CA GLU A 14 -5.95 20.64 14.39
C GLU A 14 -5.91 19.18 14.90
N GLU A 15 -7.01 18.68 15.47
CA GLU A 15 -7.10 17.28 15.89
C GLU A 15 -7.20 16.29 14.71
N ARG A 16 -7.84 16.72 13.61
CA ARG A 16 -8.17 15.88 12.44
C ARG A 16 -7.83 16.61 11.15
N SER A 17 -6.54 16.80 10.95
CA SER A 17 -6.03 17.52 9.80
C SER A 17 -6.51 16.91 8.46
N ILE A 18 -6.79 17.79 7.51
CA ILE A 18 -7.20 17.43 6.15
C ILE A 18 -6.12 16.56 5.48
N GLY A 19 -4.84 16.82 5.78
CA GLY A 19 -3.72 16.01 5.32
C GLY A 19 -3.82 14.55 5.77
N GLY A 20 -4.10 14.31 7.05
CA GLY A 20 -4.28 12.96 7.58
C GLY A 20 -5.48 12.20 7.01
N ILE A 21 -6.52 12.91 6.58
CA ILE A 21 -7.69 12.32 5.91
C ILE A 21 -7.37 12.00 4.45
N LEU A 22 -6.86 12.97 3.70
CA LEU A 22 -6.68 12.87 2.25
C LEU A 22 -5.46 12.04 1.84
N VAL A 23 -4.50 11.79 2.74
CA VAL A 23 -3.31 11.01 2.41
C VAL A 23 -3.62 9.58 1.95
N HIS A 24 -4.73 9.00 2.41
CA HIS A 24 -5.19 7.67 1.99
C HIS A 24 -5.66 7.66 0.53
N LEU A 25 -6.40 8.70 0.11
CA LEU A 25 -6.81 8.88 -1.28
C LEU A 25 -5.61 9.25 -2.17
N LEU A 26 -4.70 10.07 -1.66
CA LEU A 26 -3.46 10.40 -2.37
C LEU A 26 -2.62 9.14 -2.61
N GLY A 27 -2.47 8.27 -1.60
CA GLY A 27 -1.80 6.98 -1.72
C GLY A 27 -2.47 6.08 -2.75
N LEU A 28 -3.80 6.02 -2.77
CA LEU A 28 -4.54 5.26 -3.78
C LEU A 28 -4.20 5.69 -5.21
N LEU A 29 -4.03 6.99 -5.47
CA LEU A 29 -3.75 7.52 -6.81
C LEU A 29 -2.27 7.49 -7.19
N THR A 30 -1.37 7.58 -6.21
CA THR A 30 0.08 7.78 -6.45
C THR A 30 0.95 6.61 -5.99
N GLY A 31 0.35 5.58 -5.38
CA GLY A 31 1.07 4.51 -4.71
C GLY A 31 1.80 5.02 -3.47
N PHE A 32 3.05 4.59 -3.29
CA PHE A 32 3.83 4.94 -2.12
C PHE A 32 4.37 6.38 -2.13
N LEU A 33 4.48 7.02 -3.31
CA LEU A 33 5.15 8.32 -3.47
C LEU A 33 4.42 9.46 -2.73
N GLY A 34 3.11 9.56 -2.88
CA GLY A 34 2.32 10.60 -2.19
C GLY A 34 2.43 10.51 -0.66
N PRO A 35 2.12 9.36 -0.04
CA PRO A 35 2.29 9.16 1.39
C PRO A 35 3.73 9.36 1.87
N ALA A 36 4.74 9.00 1.08
CA ALA A 36 6.15 9.25 1.41
C ALA A 36 6.46 10.74 1.53
N ILE A 37 6.01 11.54 0.56
CA ILE A 37 6.20 12.99 0.57
C ILE A 37 5.47 13.60 1.77
N VAL A 38 4.19 13.25 1.98
CA VAL A 38 3.39 13.76 3.11
C VAL A 38 4.02 13.40 4.45
N TYR A 39 4.50 12.17 4.61
CA TYR A 39 5.20 11.72 5.82
C TYR A 39 6.47 12.54 6.09
N ALA A 40 7.25 12.83 5.04
CA ALA A 40 8.52 13.55 5.17
C ALA A 40 8.34 15.02 5.56
N VAL A 41 7.35 15.70 4.98
CA VAL A 41 7.21 17.16 5.07
C VAL A 41 6.21 17.65 6.13
N SER A 42 5.35 16.79 6.66
CA SER A 42 4.30 17.20 7.58
C SER A 42 4.81 17.30 9.03
N ASP A 43 4.61 18.44 9.68
CA ASP A 43 4.87 18.62 11.12
C ASP A 43 3.68 18.21 12.00
N ASP A 44 2.50 18.03 11.40
CA ASP A 44 1.30 17.58 12.11
C ASP A 44 1.37 16.08 12.41
N GLU A 45 1.30 15.72 13.70
CA GLU A 45 1.45 14.33 14.15
C GLU A 45 0.35 13.42 13.58
N TYR A 46 -0.88 13.94 13.44
CA TYR A 46 -2.00 13.18 12.89
C TYR A 46 -1.80 12.85 11.40
N THR A 47 -1.41 13.85 10.60
CA THR A 47 -1.06 13.69 9.18
C THR A 47 0.11 12.74 9.02
N ARG A 48 1.20 12.98 9.76
CA ARG A 48 2.43 12.17 9.67
C ARG A 48 2.14 10.72 10.04
N THR A 49 1.32 10.45 11.05
CA THR A 49 1.00 9.07 11.45
C THR A 49 0.11 8.36 10.42
N ASN A 50 -0.91 9.03 9.89
CA ASN A 50 -1.73 8.46 8.80
C ASN A 50 -0.90 8.22 7.53
N ALA A 51 -0.02 9.17 7.17
CA ALA A 51 0.87 9.06 6.02
C ALA A 51 1.83 7.88 6.16
N ARG A 52 2.37 7.64 7.36
CA ARG A 52 3.20 6.47 7.65
C ARG A 52 2.46 5.16 7.41
N HIS A 53 1.22 5.05 7.89
CA HIS A 53 0.43 3.81 7.72
C HIS A 53 0.08 3.56 6.26
N ALA A 54 -0.32 4.60 5.51
CA ALA A 54 -0.56 4.49 4.08
C ALA A 54 0.74 4.12 3.33
N LEU A 55 1.86 4.77 3.67
CA LEU A 55 3.17 4.47 3.09
C LEU A 55 3.57 3.00 3.29
N ASN A 56 3.49 2.50 4.53
CA ASN A 56 3.81 1.11 4.86
C ASN A 56 2.98 0.12 4.04
N TRP A 57 1.67 0.40 3.85
CA TRP A 57 0.83 -0.42 2.98
C TRP A 57 1.30 -0.42 1.53
N HIS A 58 1.48 0.76 0.94
CA HIS A 58 1.85 0.85 -0.48
C HIS A 58 3.26 0.28 -0.75
N VAL A 59 4.20 0.42 0.17
CA VAL A 59 5.52 -0.24 0.07
C VAL A 59 5.38 -1.76 0.18
N THR A 60 4.48 -2.26 1.03
CA THR A 60 4.20 -3.70 1.12
C THR A 60 3.64 -4.24 -0.20
N VAL A 61 2.66 -3.55 -0.78
CA VAL A 61 2.07 -3.92 -2.08
C VAL A 61 3.10 -3.82 -3.21
N LEU A 62 4.01 -2.82 -3.18
CA LEU A 62 5.12 -2.71 -4.14
C LEU A 62 6.12 -3.87 -4.00
N ALA A 63 6.49 -4.24 -2.77
CA ALA A 63 7.38 -5.36 -2.54
C ALA A 63 6.76 -6.68 -3.02
N LEU A 64 5.47 -6.88 -2.74
CA LEU A 64 4.70 -8.02 -3.25
C LEU A 64 4.68 -8.03 -4.79
N MET A 65 4.41 -6.90 -5.44
CA MET A 65 4.50 -6.77 -6.91
C MET A 65 5.85 -7.27 -7.43
N ILE A 66 6.95 -6.71 -6.92
CA ILE A 66 8.30 -7.05 -7.39
C ILE A 66 8.56 -8.54 -7.23
N VAL A 67 8.28 -9.11 -6.05
CA VAL A 67 8.49 -10.53 -5.79
C VAL A 67 7.61 -11.40 -6.71
N SER A 68 6.34 -11.06 -6.90
CA SER A 68 5.43 -11.79 -7.78
C SER A 68 5.93 -11.80 -9.22
N PHE A 69 6.26 -10.63 -9.79
CA PHE A 69 6.69 -10.52 -11.17
C PHE A 69 8.06 -11.16 -11.41
N VAL A 70 9.03 -10.95 -10.52
CA VAL A 70 10.34 -11.60 -10.63
C VAL A 70 10.20 -13.11 -10.57
N THR A 71 9.41 -13.65 -9.63
CA THR A 71 9.20 -15.10 -9.52
C THR A 71 8.50 -15.67 -10.75
N PHE A 72 7.48 -14.98 -11.25
CA PHE A 72 6.77 -15.36 -12.47
C PHE A 72 7.70 -15.39 -13.68
N PHE A 73 8.47 -14.34 -13.94
CA PHE A 73 9.37 -14.30 -15.09
C PHE A 73 10.54 -15.28 -15.00
N LEU A 74 11.00 -15.62 -13.78
CA LEU A 74 12.02 -16.67 -13.61
C LEU A 74 11.51 -18.06 -14.01
N GLY A 75 10.21 -18.32 -13.85
CA GLY A 75 9.60 -19.60 -14.20
C GLY A 75 8.90 -19.64 -15.55
N ALA A 76 8.63 -18.48 -16.17
CA ALA A 76 8.02 -18.40 -17.48
C ALA A 76 8.94 -19.02 -18.53
N ASP A 77 8.40 -19.92 -19.34
CA ASP A 77 9.05 -20.62 -20.46
C ASP A 77 8.82 -19.90 -21.80
N GLU A 78 7.75 -19.11 -21.90
CA GLU A 78 7.39 -18.32 -23.07
C GLU A 78 6.98 -16.89 -22.68
N LEU A 79 7.40 -15.90 -23.49
CA LEU A 79 7.00 -14.50 -23.38
C LEU A 79 6.39 -14.03 -24.69
N THR A 80 5.20 -13.43 -24.62
CA THR A 80 4.60 -12.78 -25.78
C THR A 80 5.06 -11.32 -25.87
N VAL A 81 5.82 -10.97 -26.91
CA VAL A 81 6.23 -9.58 -27.20
C VAL A 81 5.71 -9.19 -28.58
N GLY A 82 4.89 -8.16 -28.66
CA GLY A 82 4.30 -7.72 -29.94
C GLY A 82 3.38 -8.76 -30.61
N GLY A 83 2.91 -9.76 -29.85
CA GLY A 83 2.07 -10.86 -30.36
C GLY A 83 2.84 -12.09 -30.82
N GLU A 84 4.18 -12.06 -30.81
CA GLU A 84 5.01 -13.23 -31.08
C GLU A 84 5.46 -13.89 -29.78
N GLN A 85 5.39 -15.23 -29.72
CA GLN A 85 5.89 -16.00 -28.60
C GLN A 85 7.41 -16.19 -28.74
N THR A 86 8.14 -15.76 -27.73
CA THR A 86 9.59 -15.93 -27.61
C THR A 86 9.86 -16.86 -26.45
N GLU A 87 10.62 -17.93 -26.67
CA GLU A 87 11.05 -18.81 -25.58
C GLU A 87 11.97 -18.04 -24.62
N LEU A 88 11.62 -18.05 -23.34
CA LEU A 88 12.44 -17.57 -22.23
C LEU A 88 12.78 -18.76 -21.35
N SER A 89 13.91 -19.43 -21.58
CA SER A 89 14.39 -20.44 -20.63
C SER A 89 15.45 -19.82 -19.72
N LEU A 90 15.03 -19.32 -18.54
CA LEU A 90 15.93 -18.75 -17.53
C LEU A 90 16.39 -19.76 -16.48
N LEU A 91 15.61 -20.83 -16.26
CA LEU A 91 15.88 -21.87 -15.28
C LEU A 91 15.80 -23.26 -15.93
N PRO A 92 16.58 -24.24 -15.46
CA PRO A 92 16.47 -25.61 -15.92
C PRO A 92 15.23 -26.31 -15.32
N ALA A 93 14.66 -27.26 -16.06
CA ALA A 93 13.64 -28.15 -15.52
C ALA A 93 14.17 -28.95 -14.30
N PRO A 94 13.37 -29.13 -13.23
CA PRO A 94 11.96 -28.72 -13.07
C PRO A 94 11.79 -27.37 -12.34
N LEU A 95 12.86 -26.60 -12.16
CA LEU A 95 12.81 -25.36 -11.37
C LEU A 95 11.93 -24.30 -12.05
N ASP A 96 11.99 -24.21 -13.38
CA ASP A 96 11.11 -23.37 -14.20
C ASP A 96 9.62 -23.54 -13.81
N THR A 97 9.14 -24.78 -13.77
CA THR A 97 7.76 -25.14 -13.49
C THR A 97 7.36 -24.77 -12.06
N VAL A 98 8.25 -25.00 -11.09
CA VAL A 98 8.01 -24.64 -9.69
C VAL A 98 7.89 -23.12 -9.54
N PHE A 99 8.80 -22.37 -10.17
CA PHE A 99 8.77 -20.90 -10.15
C PHE A 99 7.56 -20.34 -10.91
N ALA A 100 7.14 -20.97 -12.01
CA ALA A 100 5.95 -20.57 -12.76
C ALA A 100 4.69 -20.68 -11.89
N ILE A 101 4.49 -21.83 -11.25
CA ILE A 101 3.35 -22.07 -10.35
C ILE A 101 3.39 -21.10 -9.17
N ALA A 102 4.54 -20.95 -8.52
CA ALA A 102 4.70 -20.02 -7.40
C ALA A 102 4.42 -18.57 -7.83
N GLY A 103 4.93 -18.17 -9.00
CA GLY A 103 4.70 -16.86 -9.60
C GLY A 103 3.22 -16.59 -9.85
N VAL A 104 2.49 -17.54 -10.43
CA VAL A 104 1.04 -17.42 -10.64
C VAL A 104 0.28 -17.26 -9.31
N LEU A 105 0.61 -18.05 -8.30
CA LEU A 105 0.00 -17.93 -6.97
C LEU A 105 0.28 -16.55 -6.34
N LEU A 106 1.53 -16.09 -6.43
CA LEU A 106 1.93 -14.76 -5.95
C LEU A 106 1.23 -13.63 -6.72
N LEU A 107 1.00 -13.78 -8.03
CA LEU A 107 0.23 -12.83 -8.82
C LEU A 107 -1.25 -12.79 -8.39
N ILE A 108 -1.86 -13.94 -8.06
CA ILE A 108 -3.22 -13.98 -7.52
C ILE A 108 -3.29 -13.23 -6.18
N VAL A 109 -2.33 -13.47 -5.27
CA VAL A 109 -2.25 -12.75 -4.00
C VAL A 109 -2.05 -11.25 -4.22
N PHE A 110 -1.21 -10.86 -5.18
CA PHE A 110 -1.02 -9.47 -5.56
C PHE A 110 -2.29 -8.82 -6.10
N MET A 111 -3.05 -9.51 -6.95
CA MET A 111 -4.34 -9.03 -7.45
C MET A 111 -5.35 -8.83 -6.30
N LEU A 112 -5.38 -9.74 -5.32
CA LEU A 112 -6.19 -9.57 -4.12
C LEU A 112 -5.73 -8.34 -3.30
N ALA A 113 -4.42 -8.13 -3.16
CA ALA A 113 -3.88 -6.95 -2.47
C ALA A 113 -4.25 -5.64 -3.19
N ILE A 114 -4.30 -5.62 -4.53
CA ILE A 114 -4.81 -4.48 -5.31
C ILE A 114 -6.27 -4.21 -4.96
N LEU A 115 -7.13 -5.24 -4.98
CA LEU A 115 -8.55 -5.08 -4.63
C LEU A 115 -8.73 -4.57 -3.19
N LEU A 116 -7.97 -5.15 -2.25
CA LEU A 116 -7.96 -4.71 -0.86
C LEU A 116 -7.46 -3.27 -0.71
N THR A 117 -6.56 -2.79 -1.57
CA THR A 117 -6.09 -1.40 -1.52
C THR A 117 -7.24 -0.41 -1.67
N PHE A 118 -8.20 -0.66 -2.56
CA PHE A 118 -9.39 0.19 -2.70
C PHE A 118 -10.26 0.16 -1.44
N VAL A 119 -10.53 -1.04 -0.91
CA VAL A 119 -11.34 -1.22 0.31
C VAL A 119 -10.67 -0.53 1.50
N TYR A 120 -9.38 -0.74 1.67
CA TYR A 120 -8.59 -0.21 2.77
C TYR A 120 -8.43 1.30 2.68
N ALA A 121 -8.28 1.88 1.49
CA ALA A 121 -8.26 3.34 1.32
C ALA A 121 -9.58 3.97 1.79
N VAL A 122 -10.73 3.37 1.45
CA VAL A 122 -12.05 3.85 1.94
C VAL A 122 -12.14 3.73 3.47
N VAL A 123 -11.81 2.56 4.03
CA VAL A 123 -11.86 2.33 5.49
C VAL A 123 -10.94 3.29 6.23
N ALA A 124 -9.70 3.47 5.76
CA ALA A 124 -8.72 4.36 6.35
C ALA A 124 -9.18 5.82 6.29
N THR A 125 -9.73 6.26 5.16
CA THR A 125 -10.29 7.61 5.00
C THR A 125 -11.44 7.84 5.96
N LEU A 126 -12.41 6.92 6.04
CA LEU A 126 -13.55 7.02 6.96
C LEU A 126 -13.08 7.07 8.42
N LYS A 127 -12.14 6.20 8.79
CA LYS A 127 -11.56 6.19 10.13
C LYS A 127 -10.83 7.50 10.44
N ALA A 128 -10.13 8.06 9.47
CA ALA A 128 -9.45 9.34 9.62
C ALA A 128 -10.43 10.52 9.78
N VAL A 129 -11.58 10.51 9.09
CA VAL A 129 -12.66 11.51 9.28
C VAL A 129 -13.19 11.48 10.72
N PHE A 130 -13.29 10.29 11.31
CA PHE A 130 -13.70 10.12 12.71
C PHE A 130 -12.56 10.35 13.73
N GLY A 131 -11.37 10.77 13.29
CA GLY A 131 -10.23 11.07 14.17
C GLY A 131 -9.46 9.84 14.63
N SER A 132 -9.69 8.67 14.03
CA SER A 132 -9.01 7.43 14.39
C SER A 132 -7.88 7.09 13.42
N ILE A 133 -6.76 6.66 13.97
CA ILE A 133 -5.61 6.17 13.20
C ILE A 133 -5.84 4.70 12.89
N TRP A 134 -5.73 4.32 11.63
CA TRP A 134 -5.92 2.95 11.19
C TRP A 134 -4.66 2.37 10.57
N THR A 135 -4.28 1.18 11.04
CA THR A 135 -3.18 0.40 10.46
C THR A 135 -3.76 -0.58 9.45
N TYR A 136 -3.19 -0.58 8.24
CA TYR A 136 -3.55 -1.48 7.15
C TYR A 136 -3.18 -2.93 7.51
N PRO A 137 -4.14 -3.86 7.61
CA PRO A 137 -3.85 -5.25 7.90
C PRO A 137 -2.92 -5.87 6.86
N GLY A 138 -1.89 -6.57 7.31
CA GLY A 138 -0.88 -7.17 6.45
C GLY A 138 0.22 -6.21 5.98
N ALA A 139 0.16 -4.91 6.32
CA ALA A 139 1.26 -3.98 6.03
C ALA A 139 2.50 -4.29 6.87
N ILE A 140 3.67 -4.26 6.23
CA ILE A 140 4.98 -4.36 6.87
C ILE A 140 5.36 -2.98 7.42
N ASP A 141 5.90 -2.93 8.64
CA ASP A 141 6.38 -1.68 9.24
C ASP A 141 7.78 -1.33 8.75
N VAL A 142 7.85 -0.54 7.67
CA VAL A 142 9.11 -0.16 7.03
C VAL A 142 9.70 1.09 7.65
N VAL A 143 8.87 2.11 7.87
CA VAL A 143 9.29 3.36 8.48
C VAL A 143 9.01 3.28 9.97
N LYS A 144 10.02 3.32 10.84
CA LYS A 144 9.82 3.38 12.29
C LYS A 144 9.51 4.81 12.75
N ARG A 145 8.73 4.94 13.83
CA ARG A 145 8.54 6.24 14.52
C ARG A 145 9.91 6.70 15.03
N TYR A 146 10.52 7.68 14.37
CA TYR A 146 11.55 8.47 15.03
C TYR A 146 10.86 9.19 16.19
N ARG A 147 11.33 8.89 17.40
CA ARG A 147 10.92 9.58 18.63
C ARG A 147 11.77 10.82 18.79
#